data_AF-A0AAN6SHW5-F1
#
_entry.id   AF-A0AAN6SHW5-F1
#
_cell.length_a   1.000
_cell.length_b   1.000
_cell.length_c   1.000
_cell.angle_alpha   90.00
_cell.angle_beta   90.00
_cell.angle_gamma   90.00
#
_symmetry.space_group_name_H-M   'P 1'
#
loop_
_entity.id
_entity.type
_entity.pdbx_description
1 polymer ?
#
loop_
_entity_poly.entity_id
_entity_poly.type
_entity_poly.pdbx_seq_one_letter_code
_entity_poly.pdbx_strand_id
1 'polypeptide(L)'
;MAHQIPPPGEGYYVPNHTDQYAQGQAHTQGQQPYSQGHQTHAQGQPEQDQYPNWADGLEVVPHEHLNNTQHWPEVRQEEVGKELNPTTAAVNEWKWRDERHQYNASQAPEVVDGPTPVKPNRKRLWIILGSVLAVIIIVAAVVGGVVGSKAARDSKASTDPVLDTGGDGGSSSAIPSPSQTTTGGAAAPTSTGSVAGAIKSGSPLTLASWRNDKGKIGLYLFYQDKTNNVYYVKYDGSSWGKPVSTITGLKRDTKLTAAVILNGVGNTARPHVILTYIGPGPTVLAKDINENNIPTISNDDDFIENMGPLDALANSSTASYFPAAVYQTPSGELGQARVIMLRWFAKLTGIVALPGTNLAMVPISTRWANYSASGGYGVIYQDPDGRLAASVPDLGPDDSVDAVAPWFNSSIFPTDITPPNGAPLSAWVTSRSSSPSYSPNTYILYLDSDSSVKMVYTSFSGDVNDSVTWMTSEPEALKGLDKDTGIGCVLMASIDADQQNRNEIPIEQDSEEVNRCFFQKGGKLVEARMSGGAGSGDVEWKIVGEVPLPT
;
A
#
# COMPACT_ATOMS: atom_id res chain seq x y z
N MET A 1 -1.90 75.10 -17.46
CA MET A 1 -1.73 75.04 -18.93
C MET A 1 -1.86 73.58 -19.34
N ALA A 2 -2.73 73.34 -20.33
CA ALA A 2 -2.92 72.13 -21.14
C ALA A 2 -3.18 70.77 -20.45
N HIS A 3 -4.46 70.42 -20.38
CA HIS A 3 -4.96 69.04 -20.34
C HIS A 3 -4.83 68.39 -21.72
N GLN A 4 -4.44 67.10 -21.78
CA GLN A 4 -4.54 66.27 -22.97
C GLN A 4 -5.49 65.09 -22.72
N ILE A 5 -6.40 64.94 -23.67
CA ILE A 5 -7.47 63.94 -23.79
C ILE A 5 -6.96 62.82 -24.71
N PRO A 6 -7.20 61.52 -24.43
CA PRO A 6 -7.13 60.46 -25.42
C PRO A 6 -8.52 60.12 -26.03
N PRO A 7 -8.57 59.60 -27.27
CA PRO A 7 -9.76 59.55 -28.12
C PRO A 7 -10.67 58.33 -27.86
N PRO A 8 -11.92 58.33 -28.40
CA PRO A 8 -12.87 57.24 -28.22
C PRO A 8 -12.88 56.25 -29.40
N GLY A 9 -13.21 55.00 -29.08
CA GLY A 9 -13.83 54.06 -30.02
C GLY A 9 -13.02 52.83 -30.36
N GLU A 10 -13.52 51.65 -29.96
CA GLU A 10 -13.92 50.57 -30.88
C GLU A 10 -14.61 49.46 -30.07
N GLY A 11 -15.81 49.08 -30.48
CA GLY A 11 -16.61 48.02 -29.88
C GLY A 11 -16.69 46.81 -30.79
N TYR A 12 -16.74 45.61 -30.21
CA TYR A 12 -17.15 44.36 -30.85
C TYR A 12 -17.88 43.51 -29.78
N TYR A 13 -19.20 43.38 -29.90
CA TYR A 13 -19.93 42.22 -30.48
C TYR A 13 -19.79 40.92 -29.65
N VAL A 14 -20.85 40.58 -28.91
CA VAL A 14 -21.06 39.29 -28.25
C VAL A 14 -22.22 38.59 -28.99
N PRO A 15 -22.04 37.38 -29.55
CA PRO A 15 -23.15 36.65 -30.15
C PRO A 15 -23.94 35.90 -29.07
N ASN A 16 -25.25 36.08 -29.11
CA ASN A 16 -26.24 35.34 -28.34
C ASN A 16 -26.66 34.12 -29.19
N HIS A 17 -26.44 32.90 -28.70
CA HIS A 17 -26.94 31.68 -29.34
C HIS A 17 -28.21 31.20 -28.62
N THR A 18 -29.33 31.31 -29.33
CA THR A 18 -30.57 30.57 -29.13
C THR A 18 -30.65 29.49 -30.20
N ASP A 19 -30.97 28.25 -29.82
CA ASP A 19 -31.75 27.27 -30.60
C ASP A 19 -32.13 26.13 -29.62
N GLN A 20 -33.42 25.99 -29.29
CA GLN A 20 -34.38 25.07 -29.92
C GLN A 20 -33.94 23.60 -29.95
N TYR A 21 -34.54 22.76 -29.11
CA TYR A 21 -34.91 21.40 -29.52
C TYR A 21 -36.22 20.91 -28.90
N ALA A 22 -36.83 20.02 -29.68
CA ALA A 22 -38.21 19.58 -29.73
C ALA A 22 -38.76 18.77 -28.56
N GLN A 23 -40.09 18.72 -28.58
CA GLN A 23 -41.03 17.88 -27.84
C GLN A 23 -40.70 16.39 -27.84
N GLY A 24 -41.08 15.70 -26.76
CA GLY A 24 -41.11 14.22 -26.73
C GLY A 24 -41.59 13.61 -25.41
N GLN A 25 -42.92 13.52 -25.27
CA GLN A 25 -43.71 12.51 -24.54
C GLN A 25 -43.53 12.25 -23.03
N ALA A 26 -44.67 12.38 -22.36
CA ALA A 26 -44.93 12.09 -20.96
C ALA A 26 -45.20 10.58 -20.72
N HIS A 27 -44.72 10.08 -19.58
CA HIS A 27 -45.35 8.96 -18.89
C HIS A 27 -45.68 9.35 -17.45
N THR A 28 -46.97 9.28 -17.15
CA THR A 28 -47.68 9.47 -15.89
C THR A 28 -47.38 8.33 -14.92
N GLN A 29 -47.05 8.64 -13.66
CA GLN A 29 -47.43 7.82 -12.51
C GLN A 29 -47.76 8.72 -11.33
N GLY A 30 -48.95 8.51 -10.77
CA GLY A 30 -49.60 9.38 -9.80
C GLY A 30 -49.08 9.23 -8.39
N GLN A 31 -49.07 10.34 -7.66
CA GLN A 31 -49.06 10.37 -6.21
C GLN A 31 -50.41 10.91 -5.72
N GLN A 32 -51.00 10.19 -4.76
CA GLN A 32 -52.12 10.66 -3.96
C GLN A 32 -51.63 11.53 -2.80
N PRO A 33 -52.49 12.44 -2.28
CA PRO A 33 -52.10 13.53 -1.40
C PRO A 33 -52.37 13.21 0.09
N TYR A 34 -51.70 13.91 1.02
CA TYR A 34 -52.37 14.36 2.25
C TYR A 34 -51.70 15.58 2.90
N SER A 35 -52.55 16.59 3.05
CA SER A 35 -52.72 17.58 4.13
C SER A 35 -51.59 18.50 4.63
N GLN A 36 -51.91 19.78 4.41
CA GLN A 36 -51.50 21.01 5.07
C GLN A 36 -51.48 20.96 6.61
N GLY A 37 -50.53 21.69 7.19
CA GLY A 37 -50.56 22.23 8.55
C GLY A 37 -49.91 23.63 8.55
N HIS A 38 -50.64 24.61 9.11
CA HIS A 38 -50.42 26.05 9.00
C HIS A 38 -49.25 26.62 9.83
N GLN A 39 -48.65 27.68 9.26
CA GLN A 39 -48.12 28.94 9.81
C GLN A 39 -47.98 29.12 11.34
N THR A 40 -46.88 29.74 11.78
CA THR A 40 -46.86 31.16 12.20
C THR A 40 -45.45 31.73 12.44
N HIS A 41 -45.36 33.04 12.23
CA HIS A 41 -44.20 33.95 12.31
C HIS A 41 -43.57 34.10 13.70
N ALA A 42 -42.29 34.46 13.77
CA ALA A 42 -41.82 35.71 14.40
C ALA A 42 -40.31 35.96 14.16
N GLN A 43 -39.99 37.22 13.84
CA GLN A 43 -38.64 37.81 13.77
C GLN A 43 -38.14 38.16 15.18
N GLY A 44 -36.84 38.04 15.41
CA GLY A 44 -36.11 38.62 16.56
C GLY A 44 -34.61 38.66 16.29
N GLN A 45 -34.03 39.86 16.38
CA GLN A 45 -32.62 40.21 16.17
C GLN A 45 -31.70 39.72 17.30
N PRO A 46 -30.35 39.77 17.14
CA PRO A 46 -29.40 39.02 17.95
C PRO A 46 -28.98 39.76 19.22
N GLU A 47 -28.74 39.01 20.29
CA GLU A 47 -28.15 39.52 21.53
C GLU A 47 -26.83 38.76 21.85
N GLN A 48 -25.87 39.54 22.34
CA GLN A 48 -24.47 39.19 22.60
C GLN A 48 -24.28 38.33 23.85
N ASP A 49 -23.12 37.67 23.87
CA ASP A 49 -22.33 37.26 25.04
C ASP A 49 -22.97 36.31 26.06
N GLN A 50 -22.59 35.03 26.00
CA GLN A 50 -22.27 34.21 27.18
C GLN A 50 -21.53 32.93 26.77
N TYR A 51 -20.24 32.88 27.08
CA TYR A 51 -19.44 31.65 27.10
C TYR A 51 -19.86 30.80 28.30
N PRO A 52 -20.22 29.51 28.14
CA PRO A 52 -20.41 28.61 29.27
C PRO A 52 -19.04 28.18 29.82
N ASN A 53 -18.88 28.35 31.12
CA ASN A 53 -17.74 27.93 31.91
C ASN A 53 -17.84 26.41 32.16
N TRP A 54 -17.02 25.59 31.51
CA TRP A 54 -16.98 24.14 31.71
C TRP A 54 -15.90 23.77 32.73
N ALA A 55 -16.17 24.07 34.00
CA ALA A 55 -15.44 23.51 35.12
C ALA A 55 -16.42 23.41 36.29
N ASP A 56 -17.05 22.24 36.44
CA ASP A 56 -17.44 21.64 37.72
C ASP A 56 -18.24 20.36 37.45
N GLY A 57 -17.68 19.21 37.87
CA GLY A 57 -18.32 17.91 37.72
C GLY A 57 -17.37 16.72 37.90
N LEU A 58 -16.52 16.74 38.93
CA LEU A 58 -15.86 15.51 39.40
C LEU A 58 -16.84 14.76 40.30
N GLU A 59 -17.58 13.81 39.72
CA GLU A 59 -18.39 12.87 40.49
C GLU A 59 -17.46 11.77 41.04
N VAL A 60 -17.32 11.74 42.37
CA VAL A 60 -16.53 10.73 43.08
C VAL A 60 -17.31 9.42 43.08
N VAL A 61 -16.84 8.43 42.33
CA VAL A 61 -17.41 7.08 42.35
C VAL A 61 -16.97 6.37 43.65
N PRO A 62 -17.89 5.77 44.43
CA PRO A 62 -17.55 5.01 45.62
C PRO A 62 -16.64 3.82 45.30
N HIS A 63 -15.64 3.61 46.16
CA HIS A 63 -14.55 2.61 46.03
C HIS A 63 -15.00 1.13 45.98
N GLU A 64 -16.30 0.84 46.07
CA GLU A 64 -16.81 -0.52 46.20
C GLU A 64 -17.08 -1.22 44.84
N HIS A 65 -16.90 -0.52 43.72
CA HIS A 65 -17.09 -1.06 42.36
C HIS A 65 -15.80 -1.46 41.60
N LEU A 66 -14.62 -1.43 42.25
CA LEU A 66 -13.32 -1.79 41.63
C LEU A 66 -12.87 -3.25 41.83
N ASN A 67 -13.71 -4.12 42.39
CA ASN A 67 -13.30 -5.47 42.77
C ASN A 67 -13.20 -6.51 41.63
N ASN A 68 -13.07 -6.10 40.37
CA ASN A 68 -12.83 -7.06 39.28
C ASN A 68 -12.03 -6.51 38.09
N THR A 69 -11.02 -5.69 38.36
CA THR A 69 -10.00 -5.32 37.38
C THR A 69 -8.62 -5.82 37.80
N GLN A 70 -8.00 -6.50 36.84
CA GLN A 70 -6.65 -7.05 36.81
C GLN A 70 -5.63 -6.16 37.56
N HIS A 71 -5.01 -6.75 38.59
CA HIS A 71 -4.01 -6.10 39.42
C HIS A 71 -2.73 -5.89 38.60
N TRP A 72 -2.42 -4.64 38.24
CA TRP A 72 -1.13 -4.26 37.66
C TRP A 72 -0.18 -3.86 38.79
N PRO A 73 1.10 -4.27 38.76
CA PRO A 73 2.04 -3.94 39.82
C PRO A 73 2.37 -2.44 39.80
N GLU A 74 2.25 -1.85 40.98
CA GLU A 74 2.59 -0.47 41.31
C GLU A 74 4.10 -0.24 41.09
N VAL A 75 4.45 0.64 40.15
CA VAL A 75 5.83 1.08 39.93
C VAL A 75 6.21 2.04 41.05
N ARG A 76 7.15 1.66 41.92
CA ARG A 76 7.69 2.56 42.96
C ARG A 76 8.45 3.71 42.32
N GLN A 77 7.95 4.93 42.58
CA GLN A 77 8.68 6.19 42.38
C GLN A 77 9.78 6.34 43.44
N GLU A 78 10.89 5.65 43.30
CA GLU A 78 12.11 5.96 44.08
C GLU A 78 13.32 5.97 43.16
N GLU A 79 13.42 6.96 42.26
CA GLU A 79 14.69 7.44 41.69
C GLU A 79 14.56 8.73 40.85
N VAL A 80 13.62 9.61 41.20
CA VAL A 80 13.55 10.95 40.59
C VAL A 80 14.42 11.90 41.40
N GLY A 81 15.65 12.16 40.93
CA GLY A 81 16.52 13.14 41.61
C GLY A 81 17.98 13.25 41.16
N LYS A 82 18.37 12.80 39.96
CA LYS A 82 19.70 13.07 39.43
C LYS A 82 19.63 13.59 38.00
N GLU A 83 19.92 14.88 37.84
CA GLU A 83 20.16 15.51 36.54
C GLU A 83 21.31 14.79 35.82
N LEU A 84 21.03 14.25 34.63
CA LEU A 84 22.03 13.68 33.75
C LEU A 84 22.48 14.73 32.74
N ASN A 85 23.79 14.96 32.68
CA ASN A 85 24.46 15.92 31.83
C ASN A 85 24.49 15.41 30.36
N PRO A 86 23.97 16.16 29.35
CA PRO A 86 23.67 15.63 28.01
C PRO A 86 24.88 15.36 27.10
N THR A 87 26.12 15.48 27.56
CA THR A 87 27.32 15.38 26.70
C THR A 87 28.17 14.12 26.88
N THR A 88 27.76 13.18 27.74
CA THR A 88 28.49 11.91 27.96
C THR A 88 27.59 10.69 28.10
N ALA A 89 26.39 10.69 27.50
CA ALA A 89 25.58 9.49 27.42
C ALA A 89 26.27 8.48 26.49
N ALA A 90 27.13 7.65 27.07
CA ALA A 90 27.48 6.35 26.49
C ALA A 90 26.17 5.68 26.09
N VAL A 91 26.18 5.04 24.92
CA VAL A 91 25.14 4.09 24.50
C VAL A 91 24.95 3.14 25.66
N ASN A 92 23.95 3.39 26.49
CA ASN A 92 23.55 2.45 27.51
C ASN A 92 23.07 1.25 26.71
N GLU A 93 23.87 0.18 26.72
CA GLU A 93 23.37 -1.17 26.51
C GLU A 93 22.20 -1.34 27.49
N TRP A 94 20.99 -0.99 27.05
CA TRP A 94 19.77 -1.62 27.55
C TRP A 94 19.80 -3.04 27.00
N LYS A 95 20.76 -3.81 27.52
CA LYS A 95 20.78 -5.26 27.44
C LYS A 95 19.47 -5.65 28.07
N TRP A 96 18.54 -6.14 27.27
CA TRP A 96 17.28 -6.71 27.76
C TRP A 96 17.64 -7.57 28.97
N ARG A 97 17.30 -7.09 30.18
CA ARG A 97 17.26 -8.00 31.32
C ARG A 97 16.12 -8.91 30.96
N ASP A 98 16.48 -10.13 30.59
CA ASP A 98 15.53 -11.23 30.57
C ASP A 98 14.73 -11.21 31.87
N GLU A 99 13.48 -10.81 31.79
CA GLU A 99 12.52 -10.95 32.88
C GLU A 99 12.08 -12.42 33.06
N ARG A 100 12.91 -13.38 32.62
CA ARG A 100 12.71 -14.85 32.65
C ARG A 100 12.58 -15.47 34.04
N HIS A 101 12.65 -14.70 35.13
CA HIS A 101 12.64 -15.24 36.49
C HIS A 101 11.42 -14.87 37.35
N GLN A 102 10.42 -14.15 36.83
CA GLN A 102 9.20 -13.85 37.61
C GLN A 102 8.01 -14.79 37.35
N TYR A 103 8.08 -15.70 36.38
CA TYR A 103 7.12 -16.80 36.25
C TYR A 103 7.71 -18.11 36.81
N ASN A 104 7.49 -18.31 38.10
CA ASN A 104 7.84 -19.54 38.79
C ASN A 104 6.82 -20.65 38.42
N ALA A 105 7.02 -21.31 37.28
CA ALA A 105 6.17 -22.39 36.76
C ALA A 105 6.39 -23.74 37.48
N SER A 106 6.38 -23.74 38.82
CA SER A 106 6.54 -24.96 39.63
C SER A 106 5.38 -25.27 40.58
N GLN A 107 4.22 -24.62 40.42
CA GLN A 107 2.96 -25.06 41.05
C GLN A 107 1.80 -24.95 40.07
N ALA A 108 1.61 -25.98 39.24
CA ALA A 108 0.34 -26.21 38.60
C ALA A 108 -0.64 -26.77 39.65
N PRO A 109 -1.86 -26.23 39.80
CA PRO A 109 -2.89 -26.85 40.61
C PRO A 109 -3.30 -28.20 39.99
N GLU A 110 -3.50 -29.18 40.85
CA GLU A 110 -3.99 -30.52 40.54
C GLU A 110 -5.27 -30.44 39.67
N VAL A 111 -5.21 -31.05 38.49
CA VAL A 111 -6.31 -31.09 37.52
C VAL A 111 -7.46 -31.90 38.11
N VAL A 112 -8.54 -31.21 38.47
CA VAL A 112 -9.85 -31.82 38.73
C VAL A 112 -10.45 -32.25 37.38
N ASP A 113 -10.84 -33.52 37.30
CA ASP A 113 -11.40 -34.18 36.12
C ASP A 113 -12.50 -33.36 35.41
N GLY A 114 -12.17 -32.86 34.23
CA GLY A 114 -13.12 -32.27 33.26
C GLY A 114 -13.71 -33.33 32.32
N PRO A 115 -14.94 -33.12 31.81
CA PRO A 115 -15.71 -34.16 31.14
C PRO A 115 -15.09 -34.61 29.80
N THR A 116 -15.06 -35.93 29.60
CA THR A 116 -14.52 -36.62 28.42
C THR A 116 -15.06 -36.11 27.08
N PRO A 117 -14.24 -36.13 26.02
CA PRO A 117 -14.62 -35.65 24.68
C PRO A 117 -15.79 -36.44 24.09
N VAL A 118 -16.81 -35.71 23.64
CA VAL A 118 -18.01 -36.28 23.01
C VAL A 118 -17.65 -36.86 21.64
N LYS A 119 -17.82 -38.19 21.53
CA LYS A 119 -17.63 -38.98 20.31
C LYS A 119 -18.52 -38.44 19.17
N PRO A 120 -17.96 -38.03 18.01
CA PRO A 120 -18.77 -37.48 16.92
C PRO A 120 -19.75 -38.53 16.38
N ASN A 121 -21.03 -38.16 16.36
CA ASN A 121 -22.13 -39.05 16.01
C ASN A 121 -22.17 -39.28 14.49
N ARG A 122 -21.47 -40.33 14.04
CA ARG A 122 -21.33 -40.73 12.63
C ARG A 122 -22.65 -40.86 11.86
N LYS A 123 -23.79 -40.98 12.56
CA LYS A 123 -25.13 -41.05 11.94
C LYS A 123 -25.55 -39.75 11.24
N ARG A 124 -25.12 -38.57 11.71
CA ARG A 124 -25.46 -37.29 11.06
C ARG A 124 -24.71 -37.07 9.74
N LEU A 125 -23.47 -37.56 9.66
CA LEU A 125 -22.65 -37.47 8.44
C LEU A 125 -23.28 -38.26 7.27
N TRP A 126 -23.81 -39.46 7.55
CA TRP A 126 -24.43 -40.30 6.53
C TRP A 126 -25.75 -39.72 5.97
N ILE A 127 -26.50 -38.97 6.79
CA ILE A 127 -27.74 -38.32 6.35
C ILE A 127 -27.43 -37.16 5.39
N ILE A 128 -26.38 -36.37 5.69
CA ILE A 128 -25.95 -35.25 4.83
C ILE A 128 -25.45 -35.80 3.49
N LEU A 129 -24.63 -36.85 3.51
CA LEU A 129 -24.11 -37.45 2.28
C LEU A 129 -25.23 -38.05 1.40
N GLY A 130 -26.23 -38.70 2.00
CA GLY A 130 -27.40 -39.22 1.29
C GLY A 130 -28.26 -38.12 0.65
N SER A 131 -28.42 -36.98 1.34
CA SER A 131 -29.17 -35.83 0.82
C SER A 131 -28.51 -35.21 -0.41
N VAL A 132 -27.18 -35.08 -0.42
CA VAL A 132 -26.44 -34.52 -1.57
C VAL A 132 -26.58 -35.43 -2.79
N LEU A 133 -26.47 -36.75 -2.61
CA LEU A 133 -26.60 -37.71 -3.70
C LEU A 133 -28.00 -37.67 -4.35
N ALA A 134 -29.05 -37.52 -3.53
CA ALA A 134 -30.43 -37.41 -4.02
C ALA A 134 -30.64 -36.16 -4.90
N VAL A 135 -30.05 -35.01 -4.54
CA VAL A 135 -30.15 -33.77 -5.33
C VAL A 135 -29.46 -33.93 -6.68
N ILE A 136 -28.30 -34.57 -6.74
CA ILE A 136 -27.58 -34.83 -8.00
C ILE A 136 -28.41 -35.69 -8.97
N ILE A 137 -29.09 -36.72 -8.45
CA ILE A 137 -29.96 -37.59 -9.26
C ILE A 137 -31.14 -36.80 -9.83
N ILE A 138 -31.75 -35.92 -9.04
CA ILE A 138 -32.86 -35.07 -9.49
C ILE A 138 -32.40 -34.11 -10.59
N VAL A 139 -31.24 -33.47 -10.44
CA VAL A 139 -30.70 -32.56 -11.47
C VAL A 139 -30.38 -33.32 -12.76
N ALA A 140 -29.77 -34.51 -12.68
CA ALA A 140 -29.48 -35.32 -13.86
C ALA A 140 -30.76 -35.76 -14.60
N ALA A 141 -31.83 -36.09 -13.87
CA ALA A 141 -33.12 -36.45 -14.46
C ALA A 141 -33.81 -35.26 -15.15
N VAL A 142 -33.67 -34.05 -14.60
CA VAL A 142 -34.23 -32.82 -15.18
C VAL A 142 -33.47 -32.39 -16.43
N VAL A 143 -32.13 -32.48 -16.42
CA VAL A 143 -31.29 -32.08 -17.58
C VAL A 143 -31.41 -33.09 -18.73
N GLY A 144 -31.62 -34.38 -18.46
CA GLY A 144 -31.87 -35.40 -19.48
C GLY A 144 -33.14 -35.19 -20.31
N GLY A 145 -34.11 -34.42 -19.81
CA GLY A 145 -35.36 -34.13 -20.52
C GLY A 145 -35.27 -33.00 -21.56
N VAL A 146 -34.26 -32.14 -21.52
CA VAL A 146 -34.26 -30.86 -22.28
C VAL A 146 -33.37 -30.86 -23.53
N VAL A 147 -32.58 -31.91 -23.78
CA VAL A 147 -31.64 -31.96 -24.93
C VAL A 147 -32.07 -32.95 -26.03
N GLY A 148 -33.19 -33.64 -25.86
CA GLY A 148 -33.72 -34.64 -26.79
C GLY A 148 -34.57 -34.10 -27.95
N SER A 149 -34.25 -32.93 -28.53
CA SER A 149 -34.99 -32.39 -29.69
C SER A 149 -34.18 -31.37 -30.49
N LYS A 150 -33.10 -31.80 -31.16
CA LYS A 150 -32.61 -31.19 -32.41
C LYS A 150 -31.44 -31.99 -33.00
N ALA A 151 -31.77 -33.04 -33.74
CA ALA A 151 -30.84 -33.66 -34.68
C ALA A 151 -31.63 -34.28 -35.83
N ALA A 152 -31.79 -33.52 -36.92
CA ALA A 152 -32.02 -34.03 -38.27
C ALA A 152 -31.95 -32.87 -39.28
N ARG A 153 -30.89 -32.84 -40.09
CA ARG A 153 -30.94 -32.63 -41.55
C ARG A 153 -29.52 -32.59 -42.15
N ASP A 154 -29.13 -33.76 -42.65
CA ASP A 154 -28.66 -34.05 -44.01
C ASP A 154 -27.72 -33.07 -44.73
N SER A 155 -26.45 -33.49 -44.80
CA SER A 155 -25.76 -33.98 -46.00
C SER A 155 -26.14 -33.40 -47.38
N LYS A 156 -25.17 -32.76 -48.05
CA LYS A 156 -24.94 -32.95 -49.50
C LYS A 156 -23.50 -32.66 -49.89
N ALA A 157 -22.95 -33.58 -50.68
CA ALA A 157 -21.57 -33.69 -51.13
C ALA A 157 -21.37 -33.15 -52.56
N SER A 158 -20.08 -32.92 -52.89
CA SER A 158 -19.43 -32.76 -54.21
C SER A 158 -19.90 -31.56 -55.06
N THR A 159 -19.05 -30.80 -55.77
CA THR A 159 -18.06 -31.24 -56.76
C THR A 159 -17.19 -30.04 -57.17
N ASP A 160 -15.87 -30.23 -57.31
CA ASP A 160 -14.99 -29.49 -58.24
C ASP A 160 -15.31 -29.93 -59.70
N PRO A 161 -14.97 -29.22 -60.81
CA PRO A 161 -13.70 -28.50 -61.02
C PRO A 161 -13.72 -27.21 -61.87
N VAL A 162 -12.57 -26.50 -61.86
CA VAL A 162 -11.90 -25.75 -62.96
C VAL A 162 -12.76 -24.89 -63.90
N LEU A 163 -12.55 -23.56 -63.88
CA LEU A 163 -12.13 -22.84 -65.10
C LEU A 163 -11.54 -21.45 -64.80
N ASP A 164 -10.46 -21.21 -65.55
CA ASP A 164 -9.69 -20.01 -65.83
C ASP A 164 -10.53 -18.79 -66.24
N THR A 165 -10.11 -17.57 -65.85
CA THR A 165 -10.14 -16.33 -66.67
C THR A 165 -9.73 -15.08 -65.86
N GLY A 166 -8.55 -14.55 -66.16
CA GLY A 166 -8.27 -13.13 -66.45
C GLY A 166 -8.66 -12.02 -65.46
N GLY A 167 -7.67 -11.23 -65.04
CA GLY A 167 -7.91 -9.96 -64.35
C GLY A 167 -6.64 -9.17 -64.06
N ASP A 168 -6.09 -8.53 -65.10
CA ASP A 168 -5.04 -7.53 -65.03
C ASP A 168 -5.44 -6.27 -64.25
N GLY A 169 -4.43 -5.60 -63.68
CA GLY A 169 -4.49 -4.22 -63.18
C GLY A 169 -4.31 -4.14 -61.67
N GLY A 170 -3.31 -3.48 -61.09
CA GLY A 170 -2.43 -2.43 -61.56
C GLY A 170 -2.15 -1.50 -60.38
N SER A 171 -1.00 -0.81 -60.43
CA SER A 171 -0.55 0.29 -59.55
C SER A 171 0.22 -0.07 -58.29
N SER A 172 1.53 -0.14 -58.50
CA SER A 172 2.59 0.24 -57.57
C SER A 172 2.43 1.70 -57.09
N SER A 173 2.28 1.91 -55.78
CA SER A 173 2.54 3.19 -55.14
C SER A 173 3.86 3.12 -54.38
N ALA A 174 4.86 3.83 -54.90
CA ALA A 174 6.14 4.07 -54.26
C ALA A 174 5.96 4.99 -53.04
N ILE A 175 6.50 4.58 -51.90
CA ILE A 175 6.55 5.36 -50.66
C ILE A 175 7.81 6.25 -50.73
N PRO A 176 7.71 7.59 -50.64
CA PRO A 176 8.88 8.45 -50.57
C PRO A 176 9.50 8.44 -49.16
N SER A 177 10.80 8.20 -49.13
CA SER A 177 11.68 8.30 -47.95
C SER A 177 11.96 9.77 -47.62
N PRO A 178 11.76 10.25 -46.38
CA PRO A 178 12.17 11.59 -46.00
C PRO A 178 13.63 11.60 -45.54
N SER A 179 14.46 12.28 -46.33
CA SER A 179 15.84 12.65 -45.99
C SER A 179 15.86 13.78 -44.96
N GLN A 180 16.31 13.47 -43.74
CA GLN A 180 16.58 14.46 -42.70
C GLN A 180 17.84 15.25 -43.04
N THR A 181 17.69 16.56 -43.17
CA THR A 181 18.79 17.53 -43.30
C THR A 181 19.08 18.08 -41.91
N THR A 182 20.20 17.66 -41.31
CA THR A 182 20.70 18.18 -40.04
C THR A 182 21.47 19.48 -40.28
N THR A 183 20.83 20.62 -40.05
CA THR A 183 21.53 21.91 -39.91
C THR A 183 21.58 22.26 -38.43
N GLY A 184 22.79 22.19 -37.87
CA GLY A 184 23.08 22.52 -36.49
C GLY A 184 22.82 23.99 -36.18
N GLY A 185 21.87 24.23 -35.29
CA GLY A 185 21.73 25.47 -34.53
C GLY A 185 21.44 25.07 -33.09
N ALA A 186 22.50 24.86 -32.30
CA ALA A 186 22.38 24.63 -30.87
C ALA A 186 21.89 25.93 -30.20
N ALA A 187 20.58 26.13 -30.19
CA ALA A 187 19.95 27.08 -29.30
C ALA A 187 20.25 26.61 -27.87
N ALA A 188 20.89 27.48 -27.09
CA ALA A 188 21.09 27.26 -25.67
C ALA A 188 19.74 26.93 -25.03
N PRO A 189 19.63 25.86 -24.22
CA PRO A 189 18.38 25.50 -23.58
C PRO A 189 18.01 26.65 -22.64
N THR A 190 16.98 27.42 -23.05
CA THR A 190 16.33 28.39 -22.19
C THR A 190 15.89 27.63 -20.95
N SER A 191 16.50 27.92 -19.80
CA SER A 191 16.17 27.29 -18.52
C SER A 191 14.74 27.67 -18.17
N THR A 192 13.78 26.89 -18.65
CA THR A 192 12.40 26.94 -18.19
C THR A 192 12.46 26.70 -16.69
N GLY A 193 12.04 27.70 -15.91
CA GLY A 193 12.08 27.62 -14.45
C GLY A 193 11.43 26.33 -13.98
N SER A 194 12.05 25.65 -13.01
CA SER A 194 11.51 24.40 -12.45
C SER A 194 10.11 24.68 -11.90
N VAL A 195 9.10 24.05 -12.48
CA VAL A 195 7.74 24.08 -11.94
C VAL A 195 7.74 23.33 -10.62
N ALA A 196 7.37 24.01 -9.53
CA ALA A 196 7.30 23.41 -8.21
C ALA A 196 6.38 22.19 -8.22
N GLY A 197 6.82 21.08 -7.62
CA GLY A 197 6.08 19.82 -7.61
C GLY A 197 6.14 19.02 -8.92
N ALA A 198 6.86 19.47 -9.95
CA ALA A 198 7.16 18.63 -11.10
C ALA A 198 8.16 17.53 -10.71
N ILE A 199 7.79 16.28 -10.93
CA ILE A 199 8.61 15.12 -10.59
C ILE A 199 9.98 15.20 -11.29
N LYS A 200 11.06 14.86 -10.58
CA LYS A 200 12.40 14.77 -11.18
C LYS A 200 12.61 13.42 -11.86
N SER A 201 13.53 13.34 -12.81
CA SER A 201 14.03 12.05 -13.32
C SER A 201 14.64 11.23 -12.18
N GLY A 202 14.32 9.94 -12.14
CA GLY A 202 14.76 9.02 -11.10
C GLY A 202 14.29 9.40 -9.70
N SER A 203 13.12 10.00 -9.59
CA SER A 203 12.54 10.31 -8.30
C SER A 203 12.37 9.01 -7.48
N PRO A 204 12.75 9.00 -6.19
CA PRO A 204 12.28 7.96 -5.28
C PRO A 204 10.74 7.98 -5.27
N LEU A 205 10.13 6.80 -5.21
CA LEU A 205 8.69 6.63 -5.14
C LEU A 205 8.38 5.75 -3.92
N THR A 206 7.38 6.14 -3.13
CA THR A 206 6.83 5.27 -2.09
C THR A 206 5.35 5.57 -1.91
N LEU A 207 4.61 4.59 -1.38
CA LEU A 207 3.18 4.68 -1.19
C LEU A 207 2.77 4.35 0.23
N ALA A 208 1.69 4.99 0.67
CA ALA A 208 0.91 4.59 1.83
C ALA A 208 -0.53 4.35 1.38
N SER A 209 -1.09 3.19 1.69
CA SER A 209 -2.38 2.75 1.15
C SER A 209 -3.29 2.11 2.19
N TRP A 210 -4.58 2.43 2.12
CA TRP A 210 -5.61 1.98 3.07
C TRP A 210 -7.00 1.93 2.40
N ARG A 211 -7.99 1.31 3.06
CA ARG A 211 -9.40 1.44 2.67
C ARG A 211 -10.01 2.67 3.33
N ASN A 212 -10.56 3.55 2.52
CA ASN A 212 -11.31 4.69 3.02
C ASN A 212 -12.72 4.29 3.52
N ASP A 213 -13.46 5.27 4.04
CA ASP A 213 -14.85 5.14 4.51
C ASP A 213 -15.82 4.61 3.44
N LYS A 214 -15.50 4.80 2.16
CA LYS A 214 -16.30 4.33 1.02
C LYS A 214 -15.92 2.93 0.56
N GLY A 215 -15.03 2.25 1.28
CA GLY A 215 -14.49 0.95 0.91
C GLY A 215 -13.69 0.99 -0.40
N LYS A 216 -13.13 2.14 -0.78
CA LYS A 216 -12.23 2.30 -1.92
C LYS A 216 -10.80 2.42 -1.43
N ILE A 217 -9.84 2.07 -2.29
CA ILE A 217 -8.42 2.26 -1.97
C ILE A 217 -8.08 3.74 -2.01
N GLY A 218 -7.67 4.27 -0.86
CA GLY A 218 -7.01 5.56 -0.71
C GLY A 218 -5.49 5.38 -0.77
N LEU A 219 -4.80 6.30 -1.43
CA LEU A 219 -3.34 6.27 -1.58
C LEU A 219 -2.74 7.63 -1.28
N TYR A 220 -1.56 7.65 -0.65
CA TYR A 220 -0.58 8.70 -0.83
C TYR A 220 0.54 8.17 -1.70
N LEU A 221 0.93 8.94 -2.71
CA LEU A 221 2.11 8.69 -3.50
C LEU A 221 3.12 9.80 -3.23
N PHE A 222 4.27 9.44 -2.66
CA PHE A 222 5.35 10.36 -2.32
C PHE A 222 6.44 10.34 -3.39
N TYR A 223 6.98 11.51 -3.70
CA TYR A 223 8.04 11.69 -4.69
C TYR A 223 8.89 12.93 -4.40
N GLN A 224 10.08 13.04 -5.00
CA GLN A 224 10.89 14.25 -4.98
C GLN A 224 10.73 15.04 -6.28
N ASP A 225 10.69 16.37 -6.15
CA ASP A 225 10.70 17.27 -7.29
C ASP A 225 12.12 17.64 -7.74
N LYS A 226 12.23 18.46 -8.79
CA LYS A 226 13.53 18.92 -9.34
C LYS A 226 14.36 19.77 -8.36
N THR A 227 13.76 20.28 -7.29
CA THR A 227 14.43 21.06 -6.22
C THR A 227 14.78 20.20 -5.00
N ASN A 228 14.52 18.89 -5.06
CA ASN A 228 14.66 17.90 -3.99
C ASN A 228 13.70 18.10 -2.81
N ASN A 229 12.62 18.86 -2.99
CA ASN A 229 11.52 18.89 -2.05
C ASN A 229 10.70 17.61 -2.23
N VAL A 230 10.22 17.05 -1.13
CA VAL A 230 9.31 15.89 -1.14
C VAL A 230 7.89 16.39 -1.24
N TYR A 231 7.16 15.83 -2.19
CA TYR A 231 5.73 16.04 -2.37
C TYR A 231 4.99 14.73 -2.15
N TYR A 232 3.71 14.84 -1.79
CA TYR A 232 2.77 13.75 -1.98
C TYR A 232 1.59 14.18 -2.84
N VAL A 233 1.00 13.21 -3.54
CA VAL A 233 -0.31 13.35 -4.18
C VAL A 233 -1.25 12.30 -3.60
N LYS A 234 -2.47 12.71 -3.25
CA LYS A 234 -3.49 11.82 -2.68
C LYS A 234 -4.40 11.28 -3.77
N TYR A 235 -4.69 9.99 -3.77
CA TYR A 235 -5.78 9.37 -4.51
C TYR A 235 -6.90 9.01 -3.54
N ASP A 236 -8.13 9.45 -3.80
CA ASP A 236 -9.28 9.24 -2.90
C ASP A 236 -10.13 8.00 -3.24
N GLY A 237 -9.64 7.15 -4.14
CA GLY A 237 -10.38 6.02 -4.71
C GLY A 237 -11.10 6.35 -6.02
N SER A 238 -11.12 7.62 -6.44
CA SER A 238 -11.76 8.05 -7.67
C SER A 238 -10.91 9.03 -8.49
N SER A 239 -10.22 9.95 -7.83
CA SER A 239 -9.46 11.02 -8.48
C SER A 239 -8.15 11.32 -7.75
N TRP A 240 -7.18 11.82 -8.49
CA TRP A 240 -5.93 12.33 -7.94
C TRP A 240 -6.11 13.79 -7.50
N GLY A 241 -5.63 14.10 -6.31
CA GLY A 241 -5.56 15.46 -5.78
C GLY A 241 -4.41 16.27 -6.38
N LYS A 242 -4.18 17.46 -5.81
CA LYS A 242 -3.01 18.28 -6.16
C LYS A 242 -1.80 17.85 -5.35
N PRO A 243 -0.57 17.99 -5.88
CA PRO A 243 0.63 17.77 -5.08
C PRO A 243 0.70 18.71 -3.86
N VAL A 244 1.16 18.17 -2.74
CA VAL A 244 1.39 18.91 -1.49
C VAL A 244 2.85 18.72 -1.08
N SER A 245 3.57 19.82 -0.89
CA SER A 245 4.94 19.78 -0.36
C SER A 245 4.91 19.38 1.11
N THR A 246 5.77 18.45 1.52
CA THR A 246 5.81 17.93 2.90
C THR A 246 7.19 18.07 3.57
N ILE A 247 8.28 17.94 2.81
CA ILE A 247 9.65 18.10 3.33
C ILE A 247 10.43 18.96 2.34
N THR A 248 11.17 19.96 2.82
CA THR A 248 11.98 20.83 1.96
C THR A 248 13.48 20.59 2.15
N GLY A 249 14.27 20.84 1.11
CA GLY A 249 15.74 20.81 1.20
C GLY A 249 16.34 19.43 1.49
N LEU A 250 15.62 18.35 1.19
CA LEU A 250 16.12 16.99 1.39
C LEU A 250 17.27 16.69 0.41
N LYS A 251 18.20 15.81 0.80
CA LYS A 251 19.29 15.40 -0.10
C LYS A 251 18.71 14.80 -1.38
N ARG A 252 19.38 15.08 -2.50
CA ARG A 252 19.04 14.49 -3.79
C ARG A 252 19.06 12.97 -3.71
N ASP A 253 17.98 12.36 -4.20
CA ASP A 253 17.79 10.91 -4.35
C ASP A 253 17.67 10.19 -3.00
N THR A 254 17.29 10.93 -1.95
CA THR A 254 16.97 10.34 -0.63
C THR A 254 15.83 9.35 -0.78
N LYS A 255 16.08 8.10 -0.39
CA LYS A 255 15.07 7.05 -0.42
C LYS A 255 13.99 7.34 0.62
N LEU A 256 12.75 7.08 0.22
CA LEU A 256 11.56 7.35 1.00
C LEU A 256 10.86 6.03 1.28
N THR A 257 10.30 5.88 2.47
CA THR A 257 9.31 4.81 2.72
C THR A 257 8.16 5.34 3.52
N ALA A 258 6.94 4.89 3.22
CA ALA A 258 5.78 5.23 4.02
C ALA A 258 5.13 3.97 4.61
N ALA A 259 4.62 4.10 5.84
CA ALA A 259 3.75 3.11 6.47
C ALA A 259 2.49 3.79 6.99
N VAL A 260 1.39 3.04 7.06
CA VAL A 260 0.13 3.51 7.62
C VAL A 260 -0.06 2.93 9.00
N ILE A 261 -0.38 3.80 9.96
CA ILE A 261 -0.99 3.48 11.23
C ILE A 261 -2.49 3.70 11.08
N LEU A 262 -3.26 2.61 11.10
CA LEU A 262 -4.69 2.74 11.34
C LEU A 262 -4.86 2.71 12.86
N ASN A 263 -5.00 3.86 13.48
CA ASN A 263 -5.27 3.90 14.92
C ASN A 263 -6.63 3.26 15.18
N GLY A 264 -6.64 2.10 15.83
CA GLY A 264 -7.87 1.46 16.36
C GLY A 264 -8.61 2.32 17.41
N VAL A 265 -8.12 3.55 17.66
CA VAL A 265 -8.75 4.58 18.52
C VAL A 265 -9.38 5.73 17.69
N GLY A 266 -9.38 5.67 16.34
CA GLY A 266 -10.00 6.68 15.48
C GLY A 266 -10.63 6.19 14.17
N ASN A 267 -11.09 7.13 13.34
CA ASN A 267 -11.75 6.86 12.06
C ASN A 267 -10.76 6.19 11.09
N THR A 268 -10.96 4.90 10.81
CA THR A 268 -10.15 4.11 9.86
C THR A 268 -10.13 4.69 8.44
N ALA A 269 -11.06 5.58 8.11
CA ALA A 269 -11.06 6.32 6.85
C ALA A 269 -9.97 7.39 6.74
N ARG A 270 -9.39 7.81 7.87
CA ARG A 270 -8.39 8.87 7.98
C ARG A 270 -7.09 8.28 8.53
N PRO A 271 -6.16 7.89 7.65
CA PRO A 271 -4.95 7.21 8.06
C PRO A 271 -4.03 8.19 8.79
N HIS A 272 -3.22 7.66 9.70
CA HIS A 272 -2.00 8.32 10.13
C HIS A 272 -0.86 7.67 9.34
N VAL A 273 -0.16 8.45 8.53
CA VAL A 273 0.96 7.98 7.71
C VAL A 273 2.28 8.43 8.34
N ILE A 274 3.23 7.51 8.42
CA ILE A 274 4.61 7.79 8.80
C ILE A 274 5.47 7.69 7.55
N LEU A 275 6.04 8.82 7.12
CA LEU A 275 7.03 8.88 6.05
C LEU A 275 8.43 8.84 6.67
N THR A 276 9.14 7.74 6.49
CA THR A 276 10.51 7.50 6.99
C THR A 276 11.54 7.78 5.89
N TYR A 277 12.67 8.39 6.27
CA TYR A 277 13.77 8.72 5.36
C TYR A 277 15.09 8.91 6.11
N ILE A 278 16.21 8.97 5.39
CA ILE A 278 17.50 9.37 5.96
C ILE A 278 17.66 10.89 5.85
N GLY A 279 17.89 11.55 6.98
CA GLY A 279 18.06 13.00 7.05
C GLY A 279 19.35 13.51 6.39
N PRO A 280 19.61 14.83 6.49
CA PRO A 280 20.90 15.40 6.11
C PRO A 280 22.06 14.87 6.97
N GLY A 281 21.80 14.62 8.25
CA GLY A 281 22.66 13.77 9.09
C GLY A 281 22.42 12.29 8.79
N PRO A 282 23.38 11.39 9.07
CA PRO A 282 23.23 9.94 8.96
C PRO A 282 22.23 9.39 10.01
N THR A 283 21.02 9.93 10.05
CA THR A 283 19.99 9.67 11.05
C THR A 283 18.69 9.32 10.36
N VAL A 284 18.01 8.30 10.85
CA VAL A 284 16.65 7.97 10.40
C VAL A 284 15.68 8.99 10.99
N LEU A 285 14.92 9.65 10.12
CA LEU A 285 13.89 10.62 10.47
C LEU A 285 12.52 10.13 10.02
N ALA A 286 11.48 10.56 10.72
CA ALA A 286 10.09 10.32 10.35
C ALA A 286 9.33 11.65 10.24
N LYS A 287 8.41 11.72 9.28
CA LYS A 287 7.41 12.80 9.17
C LYS A 287 6.02 12.20 9.29
N ASP A 288 5.26 12.67 10.28
CA ASP A 288 3.89 12.27 10.49
C ASP A 288 2.91 13.07 9.64
N ILE A 289 1.96 12.37 9.02
CA ILE A 289 0.86 12.95 8.25
C ILE A 289 -0.43 12.35 8.82
N ASN A 290 -1.16 13.13 9.62
CA ASN A 290 -2.37 12.68 10.30
C ASN A 290 -3.57 13.52 9.88
N GLU A 291 -4.52 12.90 9.16
CA GLU A 291 -5.75 13.58 8.71
C GLU A 291 -6.82 13.74 9.82
N ASN A 292 -6.61 13.14 10.99
CA ASN A 292 -7.54 13.28 12.12
C ASN A 292 -7.34 14.58 12.90
N ASN A 293 -6.14 15.16 12.88
CA ASN A 293 -5.86 16.41 13.58
C ASN A 293 -6.19 17.60 12.66
N ILE A 294 -7.32 18.25 12.95
CA ILE A 294 -7.67 19.57 12.41
C ILE A 294 -7.47 20.61 13.54
N PRO A 295 -6.72 21.71 13.32
CA PRO A 295 -6.24 22.19 12.04
C PRO A 295 -5.12 21.34 11.46
N THR A 296 -5.30 21.08 10.17
CA THR A 296 -4.33 20.61 9.17
C THR A 296 -2.91 20.93 9.58
N ILE A 297 -2.05 19.90 9.62
CA ILE A 297 -0.60 19.96 9.41
C ILE A 297 -0.06 21.32 9.88
N SER A 298 0.24 21.49 11.17
CA SER A 298 1.06 22.64 11.47
C SER A 298 2.32 22.45 10.63
N ASN A 299 2.64 23.45 9.81
CA ASN A 299 3.90 23.52 9.08
C ASN A 299 5.09 23.64 10.04
N ASP A 300 4.90 23.32 11.33
CA ASP A 300 5.98 23.15 12.25
C ASP A 300 6.70 21.87 11.80
N ASP A 301 7.90 22.09 11.27
CA ASP A 301 8.93 21.09 11.15
C ASP A 301 9.25 20.39 12.50
N ASP A 302 8.60 20.81 13.59
CA ASP A 302 8.71 20.32 14.97
C ASP A 302 8.19 18.89 15.18
N PHE A 303 7.39 18.32 14.25
CA PHE A 303 7.02 16.90 14.27
C PHE A 303 7.87 16.04 13.34
N ILE A 304 9.14 16.42 13.14
CA ILE A 304 10.15 15.44 12.73
C ILE A 304 10.56 14.69 13.99
N GLU A 305 9.91 13.55 14.24
CA GLU A 305 10.35 12.67 15.32
C GLU A 305 11.69 12.04 14.91
N ASN A 306 12.74 12.42 15.63
CA ASN A 306 13.97 11.65 15.60
C ASN A 306 13.64 10.27 16.18
N MET A 307 13.77 9.20 15.39
CA MET A 307 13.43 7.83 15.79
C MET A 307 14.40 7.24 16.85
N GLY A 308 15.05 8.11 17.62
CA GLY A 308 16.23 7.86 18.43
C GLY A 308 17.53 8.16 17.66
N PRO A 309 18.70 8.14 18.31
CA PRO A 309 20.00 8.24 17.64
C PRO A 309 20.26 6.96 16.82
N LEU A 310 19.54 6.80 15.72
CA LEU A 310 19.69 5.69 14.79
C LEU A 310 20.78 6.08 13.79
N ASP A 311 22.02 5.70 14.09
CA ASP A 311 23.16 5.92 13.21
C ASP A 311 22.99 5.05 11.95
N ALA A 312 22.59 5.70 10.87
CA ALA A 312 22.28 5.10 9.58
C ALA A 312 23.38 5.43 8.57
N LEU A 313 23.65 4.52 7.64
CA LEU A 313 24.52 4.81 6.52
C LEU A 313 23.95 6.00 5.72
N ALA A 314 24.79 6.97 5.36
CA ALA A 314 24.35 8.24 4.74
C ALA A 314 23.67 8.11 3.36
N ASN A 315 23.76 6.94 2.72
CA ASN A 315 23.02 6.57 1.51
C ASN A 315 22.13 5.34 1.73
N SER A 316 21.84 4.99 2.98
CA SER A 316 20.90 3.93 3.33
C SER A 316 19.54 4.21 2.70
N SER A 317 18.85 3.16 2.27
CA SER A 317 17.41 3.18 2.15
C SER A 317 16.76 2.92 3.50
N THR A 318 15.50 3.26 3.63
CA THR A 318 14.63 2.71 4.67
C THR A 318 13.67 1.71 4.03
N ALA A 319 13.07 0.84 4.84
CA ALA A 319 11.82 0.17 4.51
C ALA A 319 10.94 0.11 5.76
N SER A 320 9.62 0.14 5.62
CA SER A 320 8.72 0.21 6.76
C SER A 320 7.40 -0.47 6.48
N TYR A 321 6.90 -1.20 7.47
CA TYR A 321 5.53 -1.67 7.56
C TYR A 321 5.17 -1.70 9.03
N PHE A 322 4.07 -1.03 9.40
CA PHE A 322 3.78 -0.74 10.82
C PHE A 322 3.68 -2.04 11.66
N PRO A 323 4.30 -2.10 12.87
CA PRO A 323 5.00 -1.04 13.58
C PRO A 323 6.54 -1.07 13.44
N ALA A 324 7.08 -1.61 12.35
CA ALA A 324 8.53 -1.72 12.14
C ALA A 324 9.04 -0.87 10.97
N ALA A 325 10.29 -0.46 11.09
CA ALA A 325 11.12 0.08 10.03
C ALA A 325 12.50 -0.59 10.07
N VAL A 326 13.14 -0.70 8.92
CA VAL A 326 14.53 -1.16 8.78
C VAL A 326 15.34 -0.13 8.01
N TYR A 327 16.61 -0.06 8.35
CA TYR A 327 17.60 0.82 7.76
C TYR A 327 18.95 0.10 7.76
N GLN A 328 19.92 0.62 7.02
CA GLN A 328 21.29 0.13 7.01
C GLN A 328 22.14 1.02 7.92
N THR A 329 22.95 0.41 8.77
CA THR A 329 23.92 1.10 9.63
C THR A 329 25.24 1.35 8.89
N PRO A 330 26.14 2.21 9.40
CA PRO A 330 27.44 2.44 8.78
C PRO A 330 28.33 1.19 8.61
N SER A 331 28.09 0.12 9.39
CA SER A 331 28.81 -1.16 9.24
C SER A 331 28.32 -2.00 8.05
N GLY A 332 27.22 -1.59 7.39
CA GLY A 332 26.55 -2.37 6.35
C GLY A 332 25.49 -3.34 6.88
N GLU A 333 25.40 -3.50 8.21
CA GLU A 333 24.38 -4.32 8.87
C GLU A 333 23.03 -3.60 8.89
N LEU A 334 21.93 -4.34 8.76
CA LEU A 334 20.58 -3.80 8.88
C LEU A 334 20.20 -3.61 10.35
N GLY A 335 19.78 -2.40 10.69
CA GLY A 335 19.09 -2.07 11.93
C GLY A 335 17.58 -2.14 11.75
N GLN A 336 16.88 -2.59 12.78
CA GLN A 336 15.41 -2.59 12.85
C GLN A 336 14.99 -1.63 13.97
N ALA A 337 14.14 -0.66 13.64
CA ALA A 337 13.45 0.19 14.58
C ALA A 337 11.98 -0.25 14.68
N ARG A 338 11.43 -0.35 15.90
CA ARG A 338 10.05 -0.76 16.15
C ARG A 338 9.37 0.20 17.11
N VAL A 339 8.11 0.52 16.83
CA VAL A 339 7.26 1.27 17.76
C VAL A 339 6.67 0.32 18.79
N ILE A 340 6.96 0.57 20.07
CA ILE A 340 6.34 -0.11 21.22
C ILE A 340 5.89 0.98 22.18
N MET A 341 4.60 1.00 22.57
CA MET A 341 4.05 2.03 23.46
C MET A 341 4.38 3.46 23.01
N LEU A 342 4.24 3.75 21.70
CA LEU A 342 4.55 5.05 21.08
C LEU A 342 6.02 5.50 21.21
N ARG A 343 6.95 4.57 21.49
CA ARG A 343 8.38 4.84 21.50
C ARG A 343 9.10 3.94 20.52
N TRP A 344 10.11 4.50 19.86
CA TRP A 344 10.97 3.75 18.94
C TRP A 344 12.07 3.01 19.71
N PHE A 345 12.21 1.73 19.41
CA PHE A 345 13.27 0.86 19.93
C PHE A 345 14.02 0.28 18.75
N ALA A 346 15.35 0.43 18.75
CA ALA A 346 16.19 -0.13 17.70
C ALA A 346 17.03 -1.31 18.18
N LYS A 347 17.20 -2.28 17.29
CA LYS A 347 18.13 -3.41 17.44
C LYS A 347 18.84 -3.67 16.12
N LEU A 348 20.05 -4.22 16.19
CA LEU A 348 20.72 -4.80 15.04
C LEU A 348 20.09 -6.15 14.70
N THR A 349 20.04 -6.49 13.41
CA THR A 349 19.36 -7.71 12.93
C THR A 349 20.31 -8.88 12.66
N GLY A 350 21.62 -8.67 12.62
CA GLY A 350 22.61 -9.64 12.15
C GLY A 350 22.70 -9.76 10.63
N ILE A 351 21.82 -9.08 9.88
CA ILE A 351 21.78 -9.16 8.41
C ILE A 351 22.74 -8.14 7.82
N VAL A 352 23.74 -8.59 7.05
CA VAL A 352 24.66 -7.70 6.33
C VAL A 352 24.17 -7.54 4.89
N ALA A 353 24.06 -6.30 4.44
CA ALA A 353 23.58 -5.95 3.10
C ALA A 353 24.63 -5.16 2.32
N LEU A 354 24.47 -5.10 1.00
CA LEU A 354 25.25 -4.23 0.13
C LEU A 354 25.08 -2.77 0.57
N PRO A 355 26.16 -1.99 0.77
CA PRO A 355 26.06 -0.58 1.12
C PRO A 355 25.22 0.22 0.12
N GLY A 356 24.18 0.90 0.61
CA GLY A 356 23.27 1.70 -0.22
C GLY A 356 22.25 0.88 -1.02
N THR A 357 22.03 -0.39 -0.65
CA THR A 357 20.94 -1.17 -1.21
C THR A 357 19.58 -0.50 -0.97
N ASN A 358 18.64 -0.61 -1.91
CA ASN A 358 17.25 -0.29 -1.61
C ASN A 358 16.71 -1.40 -0.70
N LEU A 359 15.76 -1.04 0.17
CA LEU A 359 15.13 -1.99 1.09
C LEU A 359 13.63 -2.03 0.78
N ALA A 360 13.03 -3.20 0.93
CA ALA A 360 11.58 -3.33 1.04
C ALA A 360 11.23 -4.23 2.21
N MET A 361 10.08 -3.96 2.81
CA MET A 361 9.56 -4.70 3.96
C MET A 361 8.11 -5.05 3.68
N VAL A 362 7.76 -6.32 3.91
CA VAL A 362 6.39 -6.82 3.79
C VAL A 362 6.07 -7.73 4.96
N PRO A 363 4.82 -7.80 5.45
CA PRO A 363 4.45 -8.80 6.45
C PRO A 363 4.48 -10.20 5.83
N ILE A 364 4.98 -11.19 6.58
CA ILE A 364 5.05 -12.60 6.13
C ILE A 364 3.77 -13.39 6.45
N SER A 365 2.81 -12.76 7.12
CA SER A 365 1.52 -13.34 7.47
C SER A 365 0.38 -12.37 7.16
N THR A 366 -0.79 -12.88 6.80
CA THR A 366 -2.00 -12.06 6.63
C THR A 366 -2.65 -11.67 7.95
N ARG A 367 -2.24 -12.30 9.06
CA ARG A 367 -2.72 -12.01 10.41
C ARG A 367 -1.88 -10.97 11.11
N TRP A 368 -2.52 -9.93 11.63
CA TRP A 368 -1.87 -8.83 12.34
C TRP A 368 -1.07 -9.29 13.56
N ALA A 369 -1.66 -10.15 14.39
CA ALA A 369 -1.02 -10.66 15.61
C ALA A 369 0.36 -11.31 15.32
N ASN A 370 0.49 -11.97 14.17
CA ASN A 370 1.68 -12.72 13.80
C ASN A 370 2.91 -11.85 13.51
N TYR A 371 2.72 -10.66 12.93
CA TYR A 371 3.85 -9.78 12.61
C TYR A 371 3.99 -8.60 13.58
N SER A 372 2.90 -8.16 14.19
CA SER A 372 2.92 -7.01 15.10
C SER A 372 3.62 -7.28 16.41
N ALA A 373 3.62 -8.52 16.93
CA ALA A 373 4.22 -8.90 18.22
C ALA A 373 5.67 -9.39 18.09
N SER A 374 5.97 -10.19 17.06
CA SER A 374 7.16 -11.05 17.04
C SER A 374 8.14 -10.77 15.92
N GLY A 375 7.99 -9.69 15.14
CA GLY A 375 8.91 -9.38 14.04
C GLY A 375 8.65 -10.16 12.75
N GLY A 376 7.39 -10.53 12.49
CA GLY A 376 6.95 -11.28 11.30
C GLY A 376 6.98 -10.48 9.99
N TYR A 377 8.09 -9.82 9.69
CA TYR A 377 8.29 -9.08 8.45
C TYR A 377 9.39 -9.72 7.62
N GLY A 378 9.18 -9.79 6.32
CA GLY A 378 10.19 -10.13 5.35
C GLY A 378 10.87 -8.86 4.89
N VAL A 379 12.20 -8.86 4.87
CA VAL A 379 13.04 -7.79 4.36
C VAL A 379 13.69 -8.26 3.06
N ILE A 380 13.56 -7.46 2.02
CA ILE A 380 14.17 -7.67 0.70
C ILE A 380 15.27 -6.64 0.52
N TYR A 381 16.46 -7.09 0.11
CA TYR A 381 17.66 -6.30 -0.01
C TYR A 381 18.64 -6.92 -1.02
N GLN A 382 19.77 -6.27 -1.29
CA GLN A 382 20.91 -6.90 -1.97
C GLN A 382 21.96 -7.35 -0.95
N ASP A 383 22.41 -8.59 -1.04
CA ASP A 383 23.50 -9.11 -0.20
C ASP A 383 24.87 -8.49 -0.58
N PRO A 384 25.95 -8.74 0.18
CA PRO A 384 27.26 -8.16 -0.11
C PRO A 384 27.84 -8.54 -1.49
N ASP A 385 27.36 -9.61 -2.11
CA ASP A 385 27.72 -10.03 -3.47
C ASP A 385 26.90 -9.31 -4.55
N GLY A 386 25.93 -8.47 -4.16
CA GLY A 386 25.02 -7.73 -5.04
C GLY A 386 23.80 -8.54 -5.49
N ARG A 387 23.61 -9.76 -4.96
CA ARG A 387 22.47 -10.63 -5.30
C ARG A 387 21.25 -10.18 -4.55
N LEU A 388 20.07 -10.32 -5.15
CA LEU A 388 18.82 -10.11 -4.44
C LEU A 388 18.70 -11.17 -3.34
N ALA A 389 18.34 -10.74 -2.14
CA ALA A 389 18.18 -11.58 -0.97
C ALA A 389 16.89 -11.22 -0.23
N ALA A 390 16.35 -12.21 0.48
CA ALA A 390 15.22 -12.06 1.38
C ALA A 390 15.58 -12.66 2.74
N SER A 391 15.17 -12.02 3.82
CA SER A 391 15.39 -12.50 5.18
C SER A 391 14.29 -12.03 6.11
N VAL A 392 14.10 -12.74 7.21
CA VAL A 392 13.19 -12.33 8.28
C VAL A 392 14.07 -11.94 9.49
N PRO A 393 14.15 -10.65 9.84
CA PRO A 393 14.91 -10.23 11.00
C PRO A 393 14.29 -10.85 12.26
N ASP A 394 15.10 -11.66 12.95
CA ASP A 394 14.93 -12.21 14.30
C ASP A 394 13.47 -12.21 14.81
N LEU A 395 12.75 -13.29 14.44
CA LEU A 395 11.57 -13.73 15.18
C LEU A 395 12.03 -14.07 16.59
N GLY A 396 11.34 -13.60 17.62
CA GLY A 396 11.70 -13.94 18.99
C GLY A 396 11.90 -15.47 19.19
N PRO A 397 12.69 -15.89 20.20
CA PRO A 397 13.13 -17.28 20.38
C PRO A 397 12.00 -18.32 20.54
N ASP A 398 10.75 -17.89 20.74
CA ASP A 398 9.60 -18.76 20.99
C ASP A 398 8.62 -18.89 19.80
N ASP A 399 8.82 -18.20 18.67
CA ASP A 399 7.79 -18.07 17.63
C ASP A 399 8.17 -18.72 16.29
N SER A 400 7.78 -19.99 16.13
CA SER A 400 7.47 -20.49 14.78
C SER A 400 6.14 -19.88 14.34
N VAL A 401 6.17 -18.77 13.63
CA VAL A 401 4.94 -18.27 12.97
C VAL A 401 4.51 -19.31 11.93
N ASP A 402 3.25 -19.73 11.91
CA ASP A 402 2.76 -20.76 10.97
C ASP A 402 2.97 -20.40 9.47
N ALA A 403 3.24 -19.12 9.17
CA ALA A 403 3.39 -18.57 7.83
C ALA A 403 4.85 -18.57 7.27
N VAL A 404 5.79 -19.20 7.98
CA VAL A 404 7.26 -19.02 7.86
C VAL A 404 7.92 -19.78 6.71
N ALA A 405 7.33 -20.87 6.22
CA ALA A 405 8.04 -21.81 5.34
C ALA A 405 8.78 -21.19 4.13
N PRO A 406 8.21 -20.25 3.34
CA PRO A 406 8.91 -19.71 2.17
C PRO A 406 10.02 -18.72 2.45
N TRP A 407 9.98 -18.08 3.63
CA TRP A 407 10.90 -16.99 3.98
C TRP A 407 12.15 -17.49 4.73
N PHE A 408 12.06 -18.64 5.40
CA PHE A 408 13.14 -19.18 6.21
C PHE A 408 14.01 -20.20 5.49
N ASN A 409 13.49 -20.76 4.40
CA ASN A 409 14.26 -21.66 3.58
C ASN A 409 15.00 -20.86 2.50
N SER A 410 16.16 -20.28 2.86
CA SER A 410 17.00 -19.56 1.89
C SER A 410 17.36 -20.39 0.66
N SER A 411 17.28 -21.73 0.74
CA SER A 411 17.50 -22.61 -0.42
C SER A 411 16.41 -22.54 -1.50
N ILE A 412 15.23 -21.97 -1.20
CA ILE A 412 14.16 -21.82 -2.20
C ILE A 412 14.08 -20.42 -2.81
N PHE A 413 14.71 -19.40 -2.19
CA PHE A 413 14.76 -18.07 -2.78
C PHE A 413 15.75 -18.08 -3.96
N PRO A 414 15.45 -17.47 -5.12
CA PRO A 414 16.33 -17.54 -6.27
C PRO A 414 17.67 -16.85 -5.99
N THR A 415 18.76 -17.61 -5.97
CA THR A 415 20.12 -17.13 -5.62
C THR A 415 20.90 -16.56 -6.79
N ASP A 416 20.37 -16.67 -8.01
CA ASP A 416 20.98 -16.26 -9.27
C ASP A 416 20.52 -14.87 -9.75
N ILE A 417 19.66 -14.20 -8.99
CA ILE A 417 19.18 -12.86 -9.31
C ILE A 417 20.20 -11.81 -8.88
N THR A 418 20.80 -11.11 -9.84
CA THR A 418 21.80 -10.06 -9.62
C THR A 418 21.36 -8.72 -10.24
N PRO A 419 20.48 -7.95 -9.59
CA PRO A 419 20.12 -6.61 -10.06
C PRO A 419 21.34 -5.69 -10.01
N PRO A 420 21.33 -4.55 -10.74
CA PRO A 420 22.32 -3.50 -10.56
C PRO A 420 22.47 -3.09 -9.08
N ASN A 421 23.69 -2.74 -8.65
CA ASN A 421 23.92 -2.30 -7.27
C ASN A 421 23.09 -1.05 -6.94
N GLY A 422 22.27 -1.13 -5.89
CA GLY A 422 21.34 -0.06 -5.53
C GLY A 422 20.17 0.09 -6.51
N ALA A 423 19.84 -0.96 -7.27
CA ALA A 423 18.69 -0.99 -8.16
C ALA A 423 17.39 -0.66 -7.41
N PRO A 424 16.54 0.24 -7.93
CA PRO A 424 15.20 0.47 -7.41
C PRO A 424 14.46 -0.85 -7.20
N LEU A 425 13.87 -1.01 -6.02
CA LEU A 425 13.11 -2.20 -5.67
C LEU A 425 11.89 -1.82 -4.83
N SER A 426 10.82 -2.60 -4.95
CA SER A 426 9.62 -2.50 -4.12
C SER A 426 9.02 -3.88 -3.94
N ALA A 427 8.34 -4.11 -2.82
CA ALA A 427 7.62 -5.34 -2.58
C ALA A 427 6.23 -5.05 -2.01
N TRP A 428 5.29 -5.95 -2.25
CA TRP A 428 3.98 -5.94 -1.61
C TRP A 428 3.47 -7.36 -1.43
N VAL A 429 2.38 -7.47 -0.70
CA VAL A 429 1.73 -8.75 -0.41
C VAL A 429 0.22 -8.66 -0.58
N THR A 430 -0.39 -9.78 -0.95
CA THR A 430 -1.85 -9.95 -0.98
C THR A 430 -2.25 -11.20 -0.21
N SER A 431 -3.43 -11.19 0.40
CA SER A 431 -3.93 -12.37 1.10
C SER A 431 -4.46 -13.43 0.13
N ARG A 432 -4.29 -14.67 0.56
CA ARG A 432 -4.82 -15.86 -0.11
C ARG A 432 -6.06 -16.31 0.64
N SER A 433 -7.23 -16.23 -0.01
CA SER A 433 -8.49 -16.69 0.59
C SER A 433 -8.49 -18.17 0.96
N SER A 434 -7.64 -18.97 0.32
CA SER A 434 -7.53 -20.42 0.51
C SER A 434 -6.39 -20.87 1.43
N SER A 435 -5.52 -19.97 1.93
CA SER A 435 -4.34 -20.39 2.71
C SER A 435 -4.71 -20.73 4.16
N PRO A 436 -4.55 -21.98 4.61
CA PRO A 436 -4.82 -22.36 5.99
C PRO A 436 -3.75 -21.81 6.97
N SER A 437 -2.56 -21.47 6.46
CA SER A 437 -1.40 -20.99 7.22
C SER A 437 -1.30 -19.45 7.30
N TYR A 438 -2.28 -18.72 6.76
CA TYR A 438 -2.24 -17.25 6.69
C TYR A 438 -1.00 -16.73 5.95
N SER A 439 -0.48 -17.50 5.00
CA SER A 439 0.66 -17.10 4.17
C SER A 439 0.16 -16.18 3.05
N PRO A 440 0.71 -14.97 2.91
CA PRO A 440 0.35 -14.10 1.80
C PRO A 440 1.03 -14.54 0.50
N ASN A 441 0.52 -14.08 -0.63
CA ASN A 441 1.32 -13.96 -1.84
C ASN A 441 2.29 -12.81 -1.66
N THR A 442 3.57 -13.02 -1.98
CA THR A 442 4.59 -11.97 -1.99
C THR A 442 5.01 -11.68 -3.42
N TYR A 443 5.12 -10.40 -3.74
CA TYR A 443 5.62 -9.91 -5.03
C TYR A 443 6.73 -8.89 -4.79
N ILE A 444 7.79 -9.01 -5.58
CA ILE A 444 8.99 -8.18 -5.51
C ILE A 444 9.27 -7.71 -6.92
N LEU A 445 9.38 -6.40 -7.12
CA LEU A 445 9.82 -5.79 -8.37
C LEU A 445 11.19 -5.16 -8.18
N TYR A 446 12.05 -5.30 -9.18
CA TYR A 446 13.32 -4.59 -9.26
C TYR A 446 13.58 -4.11 -10.69
N LEU A 447 14.30 -2.98 -10.80
CA LEU A 447 14.72 -2.44 -12.08
C LEU A 447 16.05 -3.07 -12.50
N ASP A 448 16.09 -3.68 -13.69
CA ASP A 448 17.30 -4.27 -14.26
C ASP A 448 18.09 -3.26 -15.12
N SER A 449 19.32 -3.62 -15.46
CA SER A 449 20.28 -2.84 -16.23
C SER A 449 19.80 -2.39 -17.61
N ASP A 450 18.85 -3.10 -18.20
CA ASP A 450 18.24 -2.81 -19.51
C ASP A 450 17.00 -1.90 -19.41
N SER A 451 16.72 -1.34 -18.22
CA SER A 451 15.52 -0.54 -17.94
C SER A 451 14.20 -1.32 -18.08
N SER A 452 14.27 -2.65 -17.96
CA SER A 452 13.11 -3.50 -17.73
C SER A 452 12.89 -3.69 -16.23
N VAL A 453 11.63 -3.80 -15.83
CA VAL A 453 11.28 -4.25 -14.48
C VAL A 453 11.08 -5.75 -14.49
N LYS A 454 11.77 -6.44 -13.59
CA LYS A 454 11.65 -7.87 -13.37
C LYS A 454 10.89 -8.12 -12.07
N MET A 455 10.19 -9.24 -12.02
CA MET A 455 9.38 -9.64 -10.88
C MET A 455 9.84 -10.98 -10.31
N VAL A 456 9.92 -11.05 -8.99
CA VAL A 456 10.04 -12.29 -8.21
C VAL A 456 8.77 -12.42 -7.37
N TYR A 457 8.13 -13.59 -7.39
CA TYR A 457 6.89 -13.78 -6.65
C TYR A 457 6.76 -15.20 -6.12
N THR A 458 6.02 -15.35 -5.03
CA THR A 458 5.67 -16.68 -4.51
C THR A 458 4.54 -17.27 -5.34
N SER A 459 4.65 -18.52 -5.75
CA SER A 459 3.56 -19.31 -6.36
C SER A 459 3.33 -20.58 -5.55
N PHE A 460 2.09 -21.07 -5.59
CA PHE A 460 1.59 -22.15 -4.73
C PHE A 460 0.92 -23.21 -5.61
N SER A 461 1.26 -24.48 -5.39
CA SER A 461 0.77 -25.59 -6.23
C SER A 461 -0.70 -25.97 -6.02
N GLY A 462 -1.39 -25.36 -5.05
CA GLY A 462 -2.80 -25.65 -4.73
C GLY A 462 -3.04 -27.01 -4.07
N ASP A 463 -1.99 -27.81 -3.85
CA ASP A 463 -2.07 -29.08 -3.12
C ASP A 463 -2.25 -28.85 -1.61
N VAL A 464 -2.71 -29.88 -0.89
CA VAL A 464 -2.96 -29.84 0.57
C VAL A 464 -1.73 -29.47 1.39
N ASN A 465 -0.52 -29.68 0.83
CA ASN A 465 0.75 -29.30 1.46
C ASN A 465 1.25 -27.91 1.07
N ASP A 466 0.51 -27.20 0.20
CA ASP A 466 0.67 -25.79 -0.16
C ASP A 466 2.14 -25.40 -0.39
N SER A 467 2.87 -26.24 -1.16
CA SER A 467 4.31 -26.04 -1.37
C SER A 467 4.53 -24.71 -2.07
N VAL A 468 5.26 -23.82 -1.39
CA VAL A 468 5.57 -22.50 -1.90
C VAL A 468 6.85 -22.57 -2.71
N THR A 469 6.82 -22.01 -3.90
CA THR A 469 8.00 -21.84 -4.75
C THR A 469 8.13 -20.38 -5.15
N TRP A 470 9.36 -19.88 -5.24
CA TRP A 470 9.61 -18.57 -5.83
C TRP A 470 9.72 -18.71 -7.35
N MET A 471 9.02 -17.84 -8.06
CA MET A 471 9.02 -17.74 -9.52
C MET A 471 9.55 -16.38 -9.93
N THR A 472 10.05 -16.31 -11.16
CA THR A 472 10.52 -15.08 -11.79
C THR A 472 9.73 -14.81 -13.06
N SER A 473 9.47 -13.54 -13.36
CA SER A 473 8.88 -13.12 -14.63
C SER A 473 9.44 -11.77 -15.08
N GLU A 474 9.31 -11.49 -16.37
CA GLU A 474 9.69 -10.22 -16.98
C GLU A 474 8.49 -9.66 -17.75
N PRO A 475 7.63 -8.85 -17.10
CA PRO A 475 6.41 -8.39 -17.71
C PRO A 475 6.67 -7.45 -18.90
N GLU A 476 6.19 -7.81 -20.09
CA GLU A 476 6.41 -7.04 -21.32
C GLU A 476 5.92 -5.58 -21.20
N ALA A 477 4.80 -5.37 -20.52
CA ALA A 477 4.22 -4.03 -20.31
C ALA A 477 5.12 -3.09 -19.48
N LEU A 478 6.07 -3.65 -18.72
CA LEU A 478 6.99 -2.90 -17.86
C LEU A 478 8.38 -2.73 -18.50
N LYS A 479 8.50 -2.90 -19.83
CA LYS A 479 9.70 -2.58 -20.61
C LYS A 479 9.72 -1.11 -21.06
N GLY A 480 10.94 -0.63 -21.30
CA GLY A 480 11.19 0.73 -21.80
C GLY A 480 10.73 1.80 -20.82
N LEU A 481 10.89 1.53 -19.52
CA LEU A 481 10.74 2.54 -18.47
C LEU A 481 11.98 3.44 -18.45
N ASP A 482 11.90 4.56 -17.72
CA ASP A 482 13.07 5.43 -17.55
C ASP A 482 14.15 4.69 -16.76
N LYS A 483 15.41 4.78 -17.20
CA LYS A 483 16.54 3.99 -16.67
C LYS A 483 16.78 4.14 -15.17
N ASP A 484 16.38 5.25 -14.59
CA ASP A 484 16.54 5.61 -13.20
C ASP A 484 15.22 5.57 -12.40
N THR A 485 14.12 5.09 -13.00
CA THR A 485 12.80 5.13 -12.37
C THR A 485 12.80 4.52 -10.97
N GLY A 486 12.22 5.24 -10.00
CA GLY A 486 11.78 4.62 -8.75
C GLY A 486 10.71 3.55 -9.02
N ILE A 487 10.50 2.67 -8.05
CA ILE A 487 9.38 1.73 -8.05
C ILE A 487 8.63 1.96 -6.74
N GLY A 488 7.33 2.23 -6.83
CA GLY A 488 6.45 2.26 -5.68
C GLY A 488 5.23 1.39 -5.94
N CYS A 489 4.98 0.40 -5.08
CA CYS A 489 3.80 -0.45 -5.17
C CYS A 489 2.86 -0.25 -3.98
N VAL A 490 1.58 -0.52 -4.21
CA VAL A 490 0.55 -0.48 -3.17
C VAL A 490 0.75 -1.63 -2.21
N LEU A 491 0.88 -1.32 -0.92
CA LEU A 491 0.97 -2.28 0.17
C LEU A 491 -0.08 -1.92 1.21
N MET A 492 -1.16 -2.70 1.23
CA MET A 492 -2.33 -2.38 2.05
C MET A 492 -2.00 -2.47 3.54
N ALA A 493 -2.43 -1.42 4.25
CA ALA A 493 -2.44 -1.40 5.70
C ALA A 493 -3.42 -2.43 6.25
N SER A 494 -3.11 -2.94 7.42
CA SER A 494 -3.86 -3.94 8.17
C SER A 494 -3.85 -3.56 9.65
N ILE A 495 -4.81 -4.07 10.44
CA ILE A 495 -4.87 -3.88 11.90
C ILE A 495 -5.54 -5.03 12.62
N ASP A 496 -5.23 -5.15 13.91
CA ASP A 496 -5.79 -6.15 14.83
C ASP A 496 -7.31 -6.04 14.99
N ALA A 497 -7.82 -4.82 15.11
CA ALA A 497 -9.21 -4.57 15.45
C ALA A 497 -9.66 -3.19 14.95
N ASP A 498 -10.70 -3.17 14.12
CA ASP A 498 -11.46 -1.97 13.81
C ASP A 498 -12.23 -1.48 15.05
N GLN A 499 -12.56 -0.19 15.10
CA GLN A 499 -13.25 0.38 16.27
C GLN A 499 -14.68 -0.13 16.43
N GLN A 500 -15.37 -0.33 15.30
CA GLN A 500 -16.82 -0.51 15.28
C GLN A 500 -17.22 -1.92 15.73
N ASN A 501 -16.44 -2.93 15.33
CA ASN A 501 -16.78 -4.33 15.53
C ASN A 501 -15.67 -5.11 16.24
N ARG A 502 -14.50 -4.49 16.48
CA ARG A 502 -13.27 -5.17 16.89
C ARG A 502 -12.86 -6.27 15.91
N ASN A 503 -13.18 -6.07 14.63
CA ASN A 503 -12.81 -7.01 13.59
C ASN A 503 -11.41 -6.70 13.09
N GLU A 504 -10.59 -7.72 12.94
CA GLU A 504 -9.31 -7.62 12.26
C GLU A 504 -9.53 -7.08 10.82
N ILE A 505 -8.69 -6.13 10.41
CA ILE A 505 -8.56 -5.73 9.00
C ILE A 505 -7.34 -6.48 8.48
N PRO A 506 -7.54 -7.66 7.84
CA PRO A 506 -6.44 -8.43 7.31
C PRO A 506 -5.84 -7.75 6.08
N ILE A 507 -4.70 -8.27 5.64
CA ILE A 507 -4.14 -7.93 4.33
C ILE A 507 -5.19 -8.24 3.24
N GLU A 508 -5.32 -7.33 2.27
CA GLU A 508 -6.34 -7.46 1.24
C GLU A 508 -6.08 -8.61 0.27
N GLN A 509 -7.18 -9.19 -0.21
CA GLN A 509 -7.13 -10.22 -1.22
C GLN A 509 -6.58 -9.67 -2.53
N ASP A 510 -5.96 -10.59 -3.27
CA ASP A 510 -5.40 -10.33 -4.59
C ASP A 510 -6.47 -9.77 -5.54
N SER A 511 -6.21 -8.59 -6.10
CA SER A 511 -7.10 -7.93 -7.05
C SER A 511 -6.35 -6.87 -7.86
N GLU A 512 -6.84 -6.52 -9.05
CA GLU A 512 -6.31 -5.39 -9.82
C GLU A 512 -6.37 -4.06 -9.05
N GLU A 513 -7.30 -3.93 -8.10
CA GLU A 513 -7.40 -2.72 -7.29
C GLU A 513 -6.19 -2.58 -6.36
N VAL A 514 -5.72 -3.67 -5.77
CA VAL A 514 -4.60 -3.70 -4.82
C VAL A 514 -3.26 -3.81 -5.55
N ASN A 515 -3.19 -4.53 -6.66
CA ASN A 515 -1.96 -4.78 -7.38
C ASN A 515 -1.61 -3.62 -8.33
N ARG A 516 -1.26 -2.47 -7.75
CA ARG A 516 -0.86 -1.26 -8.48
C ARG A 516 0.59 -0.90 -8.17
N CYS A 517 1.34 -0.54 -9.20
CA CYS A 517 2.69 0.00 -9.07
C CYS A 517 2.87 1.23 -9.94
N PHE A 518 3.81 2.08 -9.56
CA PHE A 518 4.06 3.38 -10.17
C PHE A 518 5.51 3.49 -10.61
N PHE A 519 5.70 4.05 -11.80
CA PHE A 519 6.99 4.14 -12.49
C PHE A 519 7.08 5.45 -13.28
N GLN A 520 8.28 5.83 -13.68
CA GLN A 520 8.53 6.89 -14.65
C GLN A 520 8.75 6.29 -16.04
N LYS A 521 8.06 6.85 -17.03
CA LYS A 521 8.19 6.50 -18.44
C LYS A 521 8.09 7.76 -19.29
N GLY A 522 9.16 8.09 -20.01
CA GLY A 522 9.24 9.32 -20.80
C GLY A 522 9.19 10.58 -19.94
N GLY A 523 9.75 10.53 -18.73
CA GLY A 523 9.76 11.64 -17.77
C GLY A 523 8.43 11.87 -17.05
N LYS A 524 7.43 11.02 -17.27
CA LYS A 524 6.10 11.11 -16.64
C LYS A 524 5.87 9.96 -15.68
N LEU A 525 5.11 10.21 -14.61
CA LEU A 525 4.70 9.17 -13.67
C LEU A 525 3.50 8.40 -14.24
N VAL A 526 3.63 7.08 -14.37
CA VAL A 526 2.60 6.17 -14.89
C VAL A 526 2.18 5.14 -13.84
N GLU A 527 0.91 4.75 -13.88
CA GLU A 527 0.33 3.66 -13.10
C GLU A 527 0.30 2.39 -13.94
N ALA A 528 0.81 1.29 -13.38
CA ALA A 528 0.64 -0.06 -13.90
C ALA A 528 -0.23 -0.89 -12.95
N ARG A 529 -1.03 -1.80 -13.51
CA ARG A 529 -1.83 -2.76 -12.75
C ARG A 529 -1.51 -4.17 -13.16
N MET A 530 -1.49 -5.06 -12.17
CA MET A 530 -1.39 -6.49 -12.38
C MET A 530 -2.77 -7.13 -12.24
N SER A 531 -3.12 -7.95 -13.22
CA SER A 531 -4.27 -8.85 -13.20
C SER A 531 -3.82 -10.30 -13.11
N GLY A 532 -4.70 -11.14 -12.58
CA GLY A 532 -4.32 -12.49 -12.15
C GLY A 532 -3.50 -12.45 -10.87
N GLY A 533 -3.23 -13.64 -10.33
CA GLY A 533 -2.54 -13.78 -9.06
C GLY A 533 -1.52 -14.89 -9.10
N ALA A 534 -0.61 -14.86 -8.12
CA ALA A 534 0.37 -15.91 -7.87
C ALA A 534 -0.19 -17.34 -7.92
N GLY A 535 -1.46 -17.53 -7.50
CA GLY A 535 -2.13 -18.82 -7.49
C GLY A 535 -2.59 -19.33 -8.85
N SER A 536 -2.80 -18.46 -9.85
CA SER A 536 -3.14 -18.87 -11.22
C SER A 536 -1.90 -19.11 -12.08
N GLY A 537 -0.73 -18.61 -11.69
CA GLY A 537 0.48 -18.61 -12.51
C GLY A 537 0.43 -17.57 -13.65
N ASP A 538 -0.76 -17.20 -14.09
CA ASP A 538 -1.02 -16.13 -15.06
C ASP A 538 -1.00 -14.77 -14.34
N VAL A 539 0.13 -14.07 -14.44
CA VAL A 539 0.29 -12.67 -14.01
C VAL A 539 0.44 -11.78 -15.24
N GLU A 540 -0.53 -10.90 -15.46
CA GLU A 540 -0.53 -9.98 -16.60
C GLU A 540 -0.44 -8.55 -16.11
N TRP A 541 0.43 -7.75 -16.75
CA TRP A 541 0.62 -6.34 -16.41
C TRP A 541 0.11 -5.44 -17.53
N LYS A 542 -0.51 -4.32 -17.15
CA LYS A 542 -0.92 -3.26 -18.08
C LYS A 542 -0.60 -1.88 -17.52
N ILE A 543 -0.09 -0.99 -18.37
CA ILE A 543 -0.01 0.44 -18.05
C ILE A 543 -1.40 1.05 -18.22
N VAL A 544 -1.94 1.64 -17.16
CA VAL A 544 -3.33 2.13 -17.12
C VAL A 544 -3.44 3.61 -17.45
N GLY A 545 -2.44 4.41 -17.08
CA GLY A 545 -2.45 5.84 -17.38
C GLY A 545 -1.36 6.63 -16.69
N GLU A 546 -1.38 7.94 -16.88
CA GLU A 546 -0.46 8.90 -16.26
C GLU A 546 -1.07 9.44 -14.96
N VAL A 547 -0.24 9.64 -13.93
CA VAL A 547 -0.61 10.39 -12.72
C VAL A 547 -0.51 11.89 -13.04
N PRO A 548 -1.57 12.69 -12.80
CA PRO A 548 -1.60 14.09 -13.22
C PRO A 548 -0.71 14.97 -12.32
N LEU A 549 0.57 15.04 -12.63
CA LEU A 549 1.55 15.90 -11.95
C LEU A 549 1.85 17.17 -12.78
N PRO A 550 2.32 18.27 -12.14
CA PRO A 550 2.87 19.42 -12.83
C PRO A 550 4.07 19.01 -13.71
N THR A 551 4.24 19.67 -14.87
CA THR A 551 5.30 19.36 -15.86
C THR A 551 6.32 20.48 -15.99
#